data_AF-A0A0U1QXY4-F1
#
_entry.id   AF-A0A0U1QXY4-F1
#
_cell.length_a   1.000
_cell.length_b   1.000
_cell.length_c   1.000
_cell.angle_alpha   90.00
_cell.angle_beta   90.00
_cell.angle_gamma   90.00
#
_symmetry.space_group_name_H-M   'P 1'
#
loop_
_entity.id
_entity.type
_entity.pdbx_description
1 polymer ?
#
loop_
_entity_poly.entity_id
_entity_poly.type
_entity_poly.pdbx_seq_one_letter_code
_entity_poly.pdbx_strand_id
1 'polypeptide(L)'
;MKTWIARLLGKDISIDFPAPWAADSTAIYRWLATWPDSEGPLPAEAETLPDEPSAIEGKIRWSAGALDGVFGHHVAEADDETPVEAIMAALRSVLHKPQQQDIEQLYRLLCHASPLNYLDVLLPAVAQDPQLPANKLQALAEWLATESPDRNAVKVAIALLGFFPTQKSCQILSTLGAHDEFTLYAAVALRSILPEDEYERAWLAMAKRAGGWGRVQLIERLPEFLSKQSRDWLLREGYRNAVMYEYTAWHCATHGQLLQAMQQLQTMQKQPDAPLLLGAAEILQALINGGPAQNMHDYAEGALACEYYLRCLQAAPPAEIQHYLAASEIARFAQEQNSEEEGVWDQAQCNNLVELANVVMALPEWSGIIANNLQGSDTYLFNLAVSASRLRQQDPWESIFARQLADAADNNWYQLMQTAQPEHIARVISLAEQQLDLEAIASGPGMAMGLGLEYQQHQALDFVLQDLKKFPGMGWSLLAVGLRSERIRDRSMALNALDVWPQDDWSPDMSQALADSLCHEPDEQMRERLHKLCVNLGITTG
;
A
#
# COMPACT_ATOMS: atom_id res chain seq x y z
N MET A 1 14.66 1.36 -37.25
CA MET A 1 13.19 1.16 -37.12
C MET A 1 12.38 1.16 -38.42
N LYS A 2 12.78 1.81 -39.55
CA LYS A 2 11.94 1.82 -40.78
C LYS A 2 12.06 0.58 -41.70
N THR A 3 13.01 -0.33 -41.47
CA THR A 3 13.30 -1.48 -42.35
C THR A 3 12.57 -2.78 -41.98
N TRP A 4 11.96 -2.87 -40.80
CA TRP A 4 11.31 -4.10 -40.29
C TRP A 4 9.88 -4.35 -40.80
N ILE A 5 9.13 -3.28 -41.15
CA ILE A 5 7.72 -3.35 -41.59
C ILE A 5 7.59 -4.07 -42.95
N ALA A 6 8.65 -4.13 -43.75
CA ALA A 6 8.61 -4.69 -45.10
C ALA A 6 8.56 -6.24 -45.16
N ARG A 7 8.57 -6.96 -44.03
CA ARG A 7 8.47 -8.44 -44.01
C ARG A 7 7.06 -8.99 -43.74
N LEU A 8 6.05 -8.13 -43.59
CA LEU A 8 4.69 -8.47 -43.16
C LEU A 8 3.68 -8.68 -44.31
N LEU A 9 3.93 -9.64 -45.20
CA LEU A 9 2.88 -10.23 -46.04
C LEU A 9 3.10 -11.75 -46.16
N GLY A 10 3.07 -12.44 -45.02
CA GLY A 10 3.04 -13.90 -44.93
C GLY A 10 1.68 -14.35 -44.38
N LYS A 11 1.07 -15.37 -45.01
CA LYS A 11 -0.19 -16.01 -44.57
C LYS A 11 -0.17 -16.31 -43.07
N ASP A 12 -1.33 -16.22 -42.42
CA ASP A 12 -1.58 -16.78 -41.08
C ASP A 12 -1.15 -18.26 -41.08
N ILE A 13 -0.04 -18.56 -40.40
CA ILE A 13 0.39 -19.93 -40.15
C ILE A 13 -0.05 -20.22 -38.72
N SER A 14 -1.07 -21.06 -38.56
CA SER A 14 -1.38 -21.65 -37.26
C SER A 14 -0.20 -22.51 -36.84
N ILE A 15 0.49 -22.09 -35.78
CA ILE A 15 1.58 -22.82 -35.14
C ILE A 15 0.99 -23.41 -33.86
N ASP A 16 1.14 -24.71 -33.70
CA ASP A 16 0.72 -25.42 -32.49
C ASP A 16 1.89 -25.52 -31.53
N PHE A 17 1.70 -25.05 -30.30
CA PHE A 17 2.68 -25.09 -29.21
C PHE A 17 2.15 -26.04 -28.15
N PRO A 18 2.77 -27.22 -27.94
CA PRO A 18 2.32 -28.10 -26.87
C PRO A 18 2.47 -27.44 -25.49
N ALA A 19 1.44 -27.55 -24.66
CA ALA A 19 1.44 -26.99 -23.30
C ALA A 19 2.44 -27.73 -22.38
N PRO A 20 3.39 -27.03 -21.72
CA PRO A 20 4.30 -27.59 -20.73
C PRO A 20 3.73 -27.58 -19.30
N TRP A 21 2.47 -27.16 -19.11
CA TRP A 21 1.76 -27.09 -17.83
C TRP A 21 0.61 -28.09 -17.77
N ALA A 22 0.02 -28.26 -16.58
CA ALA A 22 -1.08 -29.18 -16.36
C ALA A 22 -2.37 -28.70 -17.05
N ALA A 23 -3.18 -29.64 -17.55
CA ALA A 23 -4.37 -29.34 -18.33
C ALA A 23 -5.49 -28.62 -17.55
N ASP A 24 -5.45 -28.70 -16.21
CA ASP A 24 -6.37 -28.06 -15.27
C ASP A 24 -5.88 -26.70 -14.78
N SER A 25 -4.69 -26.24 -15.21
CA SER A 25 -4.17 -24.93 -14.85
C SER A 25 -4.95 -23.80 -15.53
N THR A 26 -5.30 -22.77 -14.77
CA THR A 26 -6.02 -21.59 -15.27
C THR A 26 -5.04 -20.59 -15.88
N ALA A 27 -5.21 -20.28 -17.17
CA ALA A 27 -4.42 -19.23 -17.82
C ALA A 27 -4.72 -17.85 -17.23
N ILE A 28 -3.68 -17.10 -16.86
CA ILE A 28 -3.81 -15.80 -16.18
C ILE A 28 -4.57 -14.78 -17.04
N TYR A 29 -4.26 -14.70 -18.34
CA TYR A 29 -4.96 -13.79 -19.24
C TYR A 29 -6.45 -14.09 -19.32
N ARG A 30 -6.84 -15.37 -19.43
CA ARG A 30 -8.25 -15.76 -19.50
C ARG A 30 -8.98 -15.45 -18.20
N TRP A 31 -8.31 -15.64 -17.07
CA TRP A 31 -8.81 -15.21 -15.77
C TRP A 31 -9.10 -13.71 -15.77
N LEU A 32 -8.09 -12.88 -16.06
CA LEU A 32 -8.22 -11.42 -16.07
C LEU A 32 -9.22 -10.91 -17.12
N ALA A 33 -9.34 -11.58 -18.26
CA ALA A 33 -10.28 -11.25 -19.33
C ALA A 33 -11.76 -11.43 -18.94
N THR A 34 -12.06 -12.07 -17.79
CA THR A 34 -13.43 -12.13 -17.25
C THR A 34 -13.91 -10.78 -16.72
N TRP A 35 -12.98 -9.84 -16.45
CA TRP A 35 -13.28 -8.47 -16.02
C TRP A 35 -13.00 -7.48 -17.16
N PRO A 36 -13.99 -7.21 -18.04
CA PRO A 36 -13.81 -6.31 -19.17
C PRO A 36 -13.42 -4.90 -18.72
N ASP A 37 -12.94 -4.09 -19.67
CA ASP A 37 -12.58 -2.70 -19.44
C ASP A 37 -13.73 -1.94 -18.74
N SER A 38 -13.40 -1.35 -17.60
CA SER A 38 -14.30 -0.54 -16.78
C SER A 38 -13.59 0.75 -16.37
N GLU A 39 -14.35 1.79 -16.00
CA GLU A 39 -13.76 3.07 -15.58
C GLU A 39 -13.20 3.06 -14.14
N GLY A 40 -13.31 1.93 -13.42
CA GLY A 40 -12.90 1.80 -12.01
C GLY A 40 -11.84 0.72 -11.81
N PRO A 41 -11.34 0.57 -10.57
CA PRO A 41 -10.33 -0.43 -10.24
C PRO A 41 -10.81 -1.86 -10.54
N LEU A 42 -9.84 -2.78 -10.69
CA LEU A 42 -10.15 -4.21 -10.64
C LEU A 42 -10.83 -4.55 -9.30
N PRO A 43 -11.79 -5.50 -9.30
CA PRO A 43 -12.41 -5.94 -8.06
C PRO A 43 -11.44 -6.79 -7.24
N ALA A 44 -11.66 -6.88 -5.92
CA ALA A 44 -10.76 -7.58 -4.99
C ALA A 44 -10.52 -9.05 -5.38
N GLU A 45 -11.51 -9.72 -5.98
CA GLU A 45 -11.39 -11.10 -6.47
C GLU A 45 -10.36 -11.26 -7.59
N ALA A 46 -10.08 -10.19 -8.33
CA ALA A 46 -9.10 -10.19 -9.41
C ALA A 46 -7.67 -9.89 -8.93
N GLU A 47 -7.48 -9.39 -7.69
CA GLU A 47 -6.14 -9.09 -7.13
C GLU A 47 -5.30 -10.34 -6.87
N THR A 48 -5.95 -11.47 -6.58
CA THR A 48 -5.26 -12.75 -6.37
C THR A 48 -5.26 -13.55 -7.67
N LEU A 49 -4.06 -13.73 -8.23
CA LEU A 49 -3.88 -14.50 -9.46
C LEU A 49 -4.07 -16.01 -9.23
N PRO A 50 -4.46 -16.78 -10.27
CA PRO A 50 -4.66 -18.23 -10.14
C PRO A 50 -3.41 -19.04 -9.79
N ASP A 51 -2.21 -18.51 -10.06
CA ASP A 51 -0.92 -19.13 -9.71
C ASP A 51 -0.40 -18.72 -8.32
N GLU A 52 -1.15 -17.88 -7.61
CA GLU A 52 -0.78 -17.45 -6.27
C GLU A 52 -0.79 -18.65 -5.31
N PRO A 53 0.31 -18.93 -4.60
CA PRO A 53 0.34 -20.03 -3.65
C PRO A 53 -0.62 -19.76 -2.49
N SER A 54 -1.16 -20.83 -1.91
CA SER A 54 -1.97 -20.72 -0.70
C SER A 54 -1.19 -20.02 0.41
N ALA A 55 -1.86 -19.13 1.15
CA ALA A 55 -1.27 -18.43 2.28
C ALA A 55 -0.71 -19.45 3.29
N ILE A 56 0.55 -19.28 3.69
CA ILE A 56 1.20 -20.08 4.72
C ILE A 56 1.18 -19.27 6.01
N GLU A 57 0.63 -19.86 7.07
CA GLU A 57 0.54 -19.25 8.39
C GLU A 57 1.90 -18.70 8.86
N GLY A 58 1.92 -17.46 9.34
CA GLY A 58 3.12 -16.80 9.86
C GLY A 58 4.13 -16.30 8.82
N LYS A 59 3.87 -16.44 7.50
CA LYS A 59 4.73 -15.88 6.44
C LYS A 59 4.15 -14.63 5.80
N ILE A 60 4.98 -13.61 5.65
CA ILE A 60 4.64 -12.37 4.93
C ILE A 60 4.65 -12.67 3.42
N ARG A 61 3.56 -12.28 2.74
CA ARG A 61 3.43 -12.33 1.28
C ARG A 61 3.66 -10.94 0.69
N TRP A 62 4.28 -10.89 -0.48
CA TRP A 62 4.37 -9.65 -1.26
C TRP A 62 3.03 -9.35 -1.94
N SER A 63 2.66 -8.07 -1.97
CA SER A 63 1.53 -7.62 -2.80
C SER A 63 1.88 -7.73 -4.29
N ALA A 64 0.87 -7.82 -5.15
CA ALA A 64 1.06 -7.87 -6.59
C ALA A 64 1.91 -6.67 -7.07
N GLY A 65 2.92 -6.93 -7.89
CA GLY A 65 3.87 -5.92 -8.38
C GLY A 65 4.84 -5.35 -7.33
N ALA A 66 4.73 -5.71 -6.05
CA ALA A 66 5.54 -5.13 -4.98
C ALA A 66 7.03 -5.51 -5.07
N LEU A 67 7.33 -6.76 -5.41
CA LEU A 67 8.72 -7.20 -5.59
C LEU A 67 9.40 -6.38 -6.68
N ASP A 68 8.70 -6.20 -7.80
CA ASP A 68 9.22 -5.45 -8.94
C ASP A 68 9.34 -3.95 -8.61
N GLY A 69 8.36 -3.41 -7.88
CA GLY A 69 8.35 -2.00 -7.45
C GLY A 69 9.42 -1.67 -6.41
N VAL A 70 9.67 -2.54 -5.43
CA VAL A 70 10.65 -2.28 -4.37
C VAL A 70 12.08 -2.57 -4.84
N PHE A 71 12.30 -3.71 -5.51
CA PHE A 71 13.65 -4.13 -5.90
C PHE A 71 14.11 -3.62 -7.26
N GLY A 72 13.18 -3.23 -8.14
CA GLY A 72 13.50 -2.58 -9.41
C GLY A 72 14.29 -1.26 -9.27
N HIS A 73 14.25 -0.63 -8.09
CA HIS A 73 15.00 0.59 -7.79
C HIS A 73 16.35 0.36 -7.07
N HIS A 74 16.61 -0.82 -6.50
CA HIS A 74 17.70 -0.98 -5.51
C HIS A 74 18.58 -2.24 -5.59
N VAL A 75 18.36 -3.19 -6.50
CA VAL A 75 19.28 -4.34 -6.62
C VAL A 75 19.56 -4.66 -8.08
N ALA A 76 20.60 -4.02 -8.61
CA ALA A 76 21.33 -4.50 -9.78
C ALA A 76 22.63 -5.19 -9.29
N GLU A 77 22.50 -6.23 -8.47
CA GLU A 77 23.60 -7.19 -8.32
C GLU A 77 23.39 -8.26 -9.40
N ALA A 78 24.00 -7.98 -10.55
CA ALA A 78 24.14 -8.91 -11.65
C ALA A 78 25.15 -9.99 -11.25
N ASP A 79 24.65 -11.14 -10.81
CA ASP A 79 25.40 -12.40 -10.80
C ASP A 79 24.55 -13.46 -11.51
N ASP A 80 24.57 -13.40 -12.84
CA ASP A 80 24.60 -14.53 -13.78
C ASP A 80 24.24 -14.01 -15.19
N GLU A 81 25.22 -13.88 -16.10
CA GLU A 81 24.97 -13.69 -17.56
C GLU A 81 24.42 -14.98 -18.21
N THR A 82 24.42 -16.09 -17.46
CA THR A 82 24.04 -17.45 -17.84
C THR A 82 22.57 -17.67 -18.29
N PRO A 83 21.52 -16.95 -17.79
CA PRO A 83 20.15 -17.25 -18.15
C PRO A 83 19.77 -16.75 -19.55
N VAL A 84 20.31 -15.61 -20.03
CA VAL A 84 19.92 -15.02 -21.32
C VAL A 84 20.37 -15.87 -22.49
N GLU A 85 21.61 -16.38 -22.47
CA GLU A 85 22.12 -17.26 -23.53
C GLU A 85 21.30 -18.55 -23.63
N ALA A 86 20.96 -19.14 -22.48
CA ALA A 86 20.13 -20.34 -22.40
C ALA A 86 18.71 -20.07 -22.94
N ILE A 87 18.10 -18.94 -22.58
CA ILE A 87 16.78 -18.52 -23.08
C ILE A 87 16.84 -18.30 -24.60
N MET A 88 17.85 -17.62 -25.12
CA MET A 88 18.02 -17.39 -26.56
C MET A 88 18.20 -18.69 -27.34
N ALA A 89 18.98 -19.64 -26.81
CA ALA A 89 19.15 -20.95 -27.41
C ALA A 89 17.83 -21.74 -27.45
N ALA A 90 17.09 -21.76 -26.34
CA ALA A 90 15.78 -22.42 -26.25
C ALA A 90 14.76 -21.76 -27.19
N LEU A 91 14.75 -20.42 -27.27
CA LEU A 91 13.89 -19.65 -28.17
C LEU A 91 14.17 -20.02 -29.64
N ARG A 92 15.44 -20.08 -30.06
CA ARG A 92 15.80 -20.52 -31.42
C ARG A 92 15.30 -21.94 -31.71
N SER A 93 15.42 -22.86 -30.74
CA SER A 93 14.94 -24.24 -30.90
C SER A 93 13.42 -24.30 -31.12
N VAL A 94 12.65 -23.67 -30.23
CA VAL A 94 11.18 -23.61 -30.30
C VAL A 94 10.71 -22.97 -31.60
N LEU A 95 11.32 -21.86 -32.02
CA LEU A 95 10.94 -21.17 -33.25
C LEU A 95 11.37 -21.93 -34.52
N HIS A 96 12.42 -22.75 -34.46
CA HIS A 96 12.77 -23.64 -35.56
C HIS A 96 11.71 -24.74 -35.71
N LYS A 97 11.46 -25.51 -34.64
CA LYS A 97 10.46 -26.57 -34.58
C LYS A 97 9.98 -26.77 -33.13
N PRO A 98 8.70 -26.47 -32.82
CA PRO A 98 8.20 -26.58 -31.45
C PRO A 98 8.02 -28.07 -31.08
N GLN A 99 9.02 -28.67 -30.43
CA GLN A 99 8.88 -29.99 -29.81
C GLN A 99 8.59 -29.82 -28.30
N GLN A 100 7.90 -30.81 -27.71
CA GLN A 100 7.54 -30.83 -26.28
C GLN A 100 8.73 -30.44 -25.37
N GLN A 101 9.88 -31.08 -25.58
CA GLN A 101 11.07 -30.89 -24.75
C GLN A 101 11.65 -29.47 -24.86
N ASP A 102 11.63 -28.87 -26.06
CA ASP A 102 12.14 -27.51 -26.28
C ASP A 102 11.25 -26.47 -25.60
N ILE A 103 9.92 -26.67 -25.64
CA ILE A 103 8.97 -25.77 -24.98
C ILE A 103 9.06 -25.93 -23.46
N GLU A 104 9.13 -27.15 -22.93
CA GLU A 104 9.32 -27.40 -21.50
C GLU A 104 10.62 -26.76 -20.98
N GLN A 105 11.70 -26.83 -21.77
CA GLN A 105 12.96 -26.20 -21.42
C GLN A 105 12.84 -24.67 -21.41
N LEU A 106 12.29 -24.06 -22.48
CA LEU A 106 12.09 -22.62 -22.53
C LEU A 106 11.23 -22.16 -21.35
N TYR A 107 10.08 -22.81 -21.15
CA TYR A 107 9.13 -22.46 -20.09
C TYR A 107 9.76 -22.51 -18.71
N ARG A 108 10.54 -23.57 -18.40
CA ARG A 108 11.26 -23.69 -17.13
C ARG A 108 12.24 -22.53 -16.92
N LEU A 109 12.97 -22.13 -17.95
CA LEU A 109 13.90 -21.00 -17.87
C LEU A 109 13.16 -19.69 -17.60
N LEU A 110 12.01 -19.48 -18.25
CA LEU A 110 11.20 -18.27 -18.05
C LEU A 110 10.59 -18.20 -16.64
N CYS A 111 10.16 -19.32 -16.07
CA CYS A 111 9.49 -19.34 -14.76
C CYS A 111 10.48 -19.22 -13.58
N HIS A 112 11.74 -19.64 -13.75
CA HIS A 112 12.70 -19.82 -12.65
C HIS A 112 13.20 -18.51 -12.02
N ALA A 113 13.48 -17.48 -12.82
CA ALA A 113 14.03 -16.21 -12.35
C ALA A 113 13.06 -15.06 -12.60
N SER A 114 13.09 -14.04 -11.74
CA SER A 114 12.31 -12.82 -11.98
C SER A 114 12.70 -12.22 -13.34
N PRO A 115 11.73 -11.95 -14.23
CA PRO A 115 12.00 -11.34 -15.53
C PRO A 115 12.72 -9.99 -15.45
N LEU A 116 12.54 -9.23 -14.37
CA LEU A 116 13.27 -7.97 -14.18
C LEU A 116 14.79 -8.13 -14.30
N ASN A 117 15.33 -9.28 -13.87
CA ASN A 117 16.77 -9.47 -13.77
C ASN A 117 17.45 -9.66 -15.14
N TYR A 118 16.70 -10.01 -16.19
CA TYR A 118 17.29 -10.39 -17.47
C TYR A 118 16.63 -9.76 -18.70
N LEU A 119 15.45 -9.13 -18.59
CA LEU A 119 14.75 -8.56 -19.76
C LEU A 119 15.54 -7.46 -20.47
N ASP A 120 16.25 -6.61 -19.74
CA ASP A 120 17.05 -5.52 -20.32
C ASP A 120 18.17 -6.02 -21.23
N VAL A 121 18.66 -7.25 -21.00
CA VAL A 121 19.66 -7.91 -21.84
C VAL A 121 19.00 -8.81 -22.90
N LEU A 122 17.92 -9.51 -22.55
CA LEU A 122 17.20 -10.41 -23.44
C LEU A 122 16.54 -9.68 -24.62
N LEU A 123 15.84 -8.57 -24.38
CA LEU A 123 15.09 -7.88 -25.43
C LEU A 123 16.02 -7.33 -26.55
N PRO A 124 17.15 -6.67 -26.26
CA PRO A 124 18.13 -6.33 -27.29
C PRO A 124 18.68 -7.56 -28.04
N ALA A 125 18.97 -8.67 -27.33
CA ALA A 125 19.47 -9.89 -27.95
C ALA A 125 18.46 -10.49 -28.95
N VAL A 126 17.17 -10.52 -28.58
CA VAL A 126 16.07 -10.94 -29.46
C VAL A 126 15.97 -10.01 -30.68
N ALA A 127 16.01 -8.70 -30.47
CA ALA A 127 15.87 -7.70 -31.54
C ALA A 127 17.04 -7.73 -32.55
N GLN A 128 18.24 -8.09 -32.10
CA GLN A 128 19.45 -8.12 -32.92
C GLN A 128 19.70 -9.46 -33.61
N ASP A 129 18.98 -10.54 -33.23
CA ASP A 129 19.17 -11.85 -33.81
C ASP A 129 18.46 -12.02 -35.16
N PRO A 130 19.18 -12.06 -36.29
CA PRO A 130 18.57 -12.18 -37.61
C PRO A 130 17.98 -13.57 -37.89
N GLN A 131 18.26 -14.57 -37.03
CA GLN A 131 17.80 -15.95 -37.19
C GLN A 131 16.38 -16.17 -36.68
N LEU A 132 15.83 -15.25 -35.85
CA LEU A 132 14.52 -15.41 -35.26
C LEU A 132 13.40 -15.04 -36.26
N PRO A 133 12.48 -15.96 -36.59
CA PRO A 133 11.36 -15.67 -37.48
C PRO A 133 10.27 -14.87 -36.74
N ALA A 134 10.14 -13.58 -37.08
CA ALA A 134 9.22 -12.63 -36.44
C ALA A 134 7.77 -13.14 -36.27
N ASN A 135 7.16 -13.71 -37.32
CA ASN A 135 5.79 -14.21 -37.25
C ASN A 135 5.63 -15.36 -36.23
N LYS A 136 6.64 -16.22 -36.08
CA LYS A 136 6.59 -17.31 -35.10
C LYS A 136 6.86 -16.81 -33.68
N LEU A 137 7.76 -15.83 -33.54
CA LEU A 137 8.02 -15.18 -32.26
C LEU A 137 6.78 -14.45 -31.75
N GLN A 138 6.06 -13.75 -32.63
CA GLN A 138 4.76 -13.15 -32.31
C GLN A 138 3.77 -14.22 -31.85
N ALA A 139 3.59 -15.30 -32.62
CA ALA A 139 2.66 -16.37 -32.26
C ALA A 139 3.01 -17.01 -30.89
N LEU A 140 4.29 -17.22 -30.61
CA LEU A 140 4.76 -17.73 -29.31
C LEU A 140 4.48 -16.74 -28.18
N ALA A 141 4.76 -15.45 -28.37
CA ALA A 141 4.51 -14.42 -27.36
C ALA A 141 3.01 -14.28 -27.08
N GLU A 142 2.16 -14.26 -28.10
CA GLU A 142 0.71 -14.26 -27.94
C GLU A 142 0.22 -15.50 -27.21
N TRP A 143 0.75 -16.69 -27.55
CA TRP A 143 0.38 -17.94 -26.89
C TRP A 143 0.81 -17.96 -25.42
N LEU A 144 2.05 -17.62 -25.10
CA LEU A 144 2.51 -17.52 -23.70
C LEU A 144 1.69 -16.50 -22.91
N ALA A 145 1.42 -15.33 -23.49
CA ALA A 145 0.64 -14.29 -22.81
C ALA A 145 -0.80 -14.71 -22.55
N THR A 146 -1.43 -15.48 -23.46
CA THR A 146 -2.86 -15.82 -23.37
C THR A 146 -3.18 -17.18 -22.73
N GLU A 147 -2.20 -18.10 -22.73
CA GLU A 147 -2.39 -19.49 -22.30
C GLU A 147 -1.60 -19.87 -21.05
N SER A 148 -0.53 -19.15 -20.70
CA SER A 148 0.31 -19.50 -19.55
C SER A 148 -0.43 -19.30 -18.22
N PRO A 149 -0.35 -20.27 -17.30
CA PRO A 149 -0.76 -20.08 -15.91
C PRO A 149 0.31 -19.37 -15.06
N ASP A 150 1.57 -19.27 -15.49
CA ASP A 150 2.66 -18.71 -14.68
C ASP A 150 2.92 -17.22 -14.99
N ARG A 151 2.97 -16.39 -13.94
CA ARG A 151 3.17 -14.93 -14.06
C ARG A 151 4.51 -14.51 -14.67
N ASN A 152 5.60 -15.24 -14.42
CA ASN A 152 6.91 -14.87 -14.96
C ASN A 152 6.94 -15.12 -16.47
N ALA A 153 6.40 -16.25 -16.92
CA ALA A 153 6.23 -16.51 -18.34
C ALA A 153 5.33 -15.45 -19.03
N VAL A 154 4.24 -15.02 -18.37
CA VAL A 154 3.36 -13.95 -18.86
C VAL A 154 4.10 -12.61 -18.95
N LYS A 155 4.88 -12.21 -17.94
CA LYS A 155 5.70 -10.98 -17.95
C LYS A 155 6.69 -10.94 -19.11
N VAL A 156 7.39 -12.06 -19.38
CA VAL A 156 8.30 -12.17 -20.54
C VAL A 156 7.53 -12.06 -21.85
N ALA A 157 6.36 -12.70 -21.94
CA ALA A 157 5.51 -12.63 -23.12
C ALA A 157 5.02 -11.20 -23.39
N ILE A 158 4.59 -10.47 -22.37
CA ILE A 158 4.24 -9.04 -22.43
C ILE A 158 5.41 -8.23 -22.99
N ALA A 159 6.62 -8.45 -22.48
CA ALA A 159 7.80 -7.74 -22.95
C ALA A 159 8.11 -8.03 -24.44
N LEU A 160 7.99 -9.29 -24.87
CA LEU A 160 8.15 -9.68 -26.28
C LEU A 160 7.06 -9.11 -27.19
N LEU A 161 5.82 -8.98 -26.71
CA LEU A 161 4.73 -8.33 -27.46
C LEU A 161 5.04 -6.86 -27.78
N GLY A 162 5.95 -6.22 -27.04
CA GLY A 162 6.49 -4.89 -27.33
C GLY A 162 7.22 -4.76 -28.68
N PHE A 163 7.47 -5.86 -29.40
CA PHE A 163 7.98 -5.84 -30.78
C PHE A 163 6.87 -5.82 -31.85
N PHE A 164 5.62 -6.06 -31.49
CA PHE A 164 4.56 -6.36 -32.47
C PHE A 164 3.38 -5.38 -32.32
N PRO A 165 3.35 -4.28 -33.09
CA PRO A 165 2.29 -3.27 -33.03
C PRO A 165 1.00 -3.76 -33.73
N THR A 166 0.40 -4.82 -33.21
CA THR A 166 -0.86 -5.37 -33.72
C THR A 166 -2.01 -5.07 -32.77
N GLN A 167 -3.23 -5.00 -33.31
CA GLN A 167 -4.43 -4.80 -32.49
C GLN A 167 -4.57 -5.87 -31.42
N LYS A 168 -4.21 -7.12 -31.73
CA LYS A 168 -4.24 -8.23 -30.78
C LYS A 168 -3.21 -8.06 -29.66
N SER A 169 -1.98 -7.64 -29.99
CA SER A 169 -0.96 -7.32 -28.99
C SER A 169 -1.46 -6.22 -28.05
N CYS A 170 -2.00 -5.12 -28.58
CA CYS A 170 -2.52 -4.04 -27.76
C CYS A 170 -3.65 -4.51 -26.83
N GLN A 171 -4.57 -5.34 -27.32
CA GLN A 171 -5.64 -5.91 -26.49
C GLN A 171 -5.08 -6.78 -25.36
N ILE A 172 -4.13 -7.66 -25.65
CA ILE A 172 -3.50 -8.53 -24.64
C ILE A 172 -2.80 -7.69 -23.58
N LEU A 173 -2.00 -6.72 -24.01
CA LEU A 173 -1.24 -5.82 -23.13
C LEU A 173 -2.16 -5.00 -22.24
N SER A 174 -3.24 -4.42 -22.77
CA SER A 174 -4.19 -3.65 -21.97
C SER A 174 -4.92 -4.51 -20.94
N THR A 175 -5.34 -5.73 -21.30
CA THR A 175 -6.01 -6.64 -20.35
C THR A 175 -5.07 -7.04 -19.21
N LEU A 176 -3.84 -7.46 -19.52
CA LEU A 176 -2.87 -7.86 -18.50
C LEU A 176 -2.43 -6.66 -17.66
N GLY A 177 -2.11 -5.54 -18.31
CA GLY A 177 -1.61 -4.32 -17.69
C GLY A 177 -2.58 -3.64 -16.72
N ALA A 178 -3.86 -4.00 -16.76
CA ALA A 178 -4.85 -3.58 -15.77
C ALA A 178 -4.60 -4.14 -14.35
N HIS A 179 -3.79 -5.21 -14.23
CA HIS A 179 -3.46 -5.84 -12.95
C HIS A 179 -2.04 -5.46 -12.50
N ASP A 180 -1.88 -5.10 -11.22
CA ASP A 180 -0.64 -4.55 -10.65
C ASP A 180 0.61 -5.40 -10.92
N GLU A 181 0.47 -6.73 -10.94
CA GLU A 181 1.56 -7.68 -11.26
C GLU A 181 2.18 -7.48 -12.66
N PHE A 182 1.41 -7.00 -13.63
CA PHE A 182 1.81 -6.90 -15.03
C PHE A 182 1.91 -5.47 -15.55
N THR A 183 1.37 -4.50 -14.80
CA THR A 183 1.25 -3.10 -15.21
C THR A 183 2.57 -2.50 -15.69
N LEU A 184 3.67 -2.73 -14.97
CA LEU A 184 4.99 -2.21 -15.35
C LEU A 184 5.39 -2.67 -16.76
N TYR A 185 5.35 -3.97 -17.00
CA TYR A 185 5.75 -4.58 -18.27
C TYR A 185 4.82 -4.14 -19.41
N ALA A 186 3.51 -4.11 -19.15
CA ALA A 186 2.52 -3.70 -20.14
C ALA A 186 2.68 -2.22 -20.54
N ALA A 187 2.95 -1.34 -19.59
CA ALA A 187 3.19 0.07 -19.86
C ALA A 187 4.42 0.28 -20.76
N VAL A 188 5.53 -0.41 -20.46
CA VAL A 188 6.76 -0.36 -21.28
C VAL A 188 6.51 -0.90 -22.69
N ALA A 189 5.82 -2.04 -22.81
CA ALA A 189 5.48 -2.64 -24.10
C ALA A 189 4.54 -1.76 -24.93
N LEU A 190 3.48 -1.22 -24.32
CA LEU A 190 2.53 -0.32 -24.99
C LEU A 190 3.19 0.97 -25.47
N ARG A 191 4.04 1.60 -24.63
CA ARG A 191 4.82 2.78 -25.03
C ARG A 191 5.70 2.52 -26.26
N SER A 192 6.19 1.30 -26.41
CA SER A 192 7.07 0.92 -27.53
C SER A 192 6.31 0.75 -28.85
N ILE A 193 5.02 0.41 -28.81
CA ILE A 193 4.24 0.04 -30.01
C ILE A 193 3.15 1.04 -30.40
N LEU A 194 2.70 1.89 -29.47
CA LEU A 194 1.63 2.86 -29.69
C LEU A 194 2.19 4.26 -30.02
N PRO A 195 1.50 5.03 -30.89
CA PRO A 195 1.67 6.48 -30.94
C PRO A 195 1.40 7.14 -29.58
N GLU A 196 2.02 8.29 -29.32
CA GLU A 196 1.97 8.98 -28.01
C GLU A 196 0.54 9.24 -27.52
N ASP A 197 -0.38 9.66 -28.40
CA ASP A 197 -1.76 9.96 -28.01
C ASP A 197 -2.58 8.68 -27.72
N GLU A 198 -2.29 7.58 -28.43
CA GLU A 198 -2.87 6.26 -28.16
C GLU A 198 -2.31 5.67 -26.86
N TYR A 199 -1.01 5.85 -26.61
CA TYR A 199 -0.37 5.44 -25.38
C TYR A 199 -0.93 6.19 -24.17
N GLU A 200 -1.12 7.50 -24.24
CA GLU A 200 -1.72 8.27 -23.12
C GLU A 200 -3.13 7.76 -22.76
N ARG A 201 -3.95 7.42 -23.76
CA ARG A 201 -5.27 6.82 -23.53
C ARG A 201 -5.18 5.44 -22.89
N ALA A 202 -4.29 4.58 -23.37
CA ALA A 202 -4.08 3.25 -22.80
C ALA A 202 -3.51 3.32 -21.38
N TRP A 203 -2.56 4.22 -21.14
CA TRP A 203 -1.99 4.52 -19.83
C TRP A 203 -3.07 4.97 -18.85
N LEU A 204 -3.93 5.91 -19.23
CA LEU A 204 -5.01 6.39 -18.35
C LEU A 204 -6.00 5.27 -18.01
N ALA A 205 -6.34 4.43 -18.99
CA ALA A 205 -7.21 3.28 -18.77
C ALA A 205 -6.61 2.29 -17.77
N MET A 206 -5.32 1.96 -17.90
CA MET A 206 -4.62 1.11 -16.93
C MET A 206 -4.50 1.78 -15.55
N ALA A 207 -4.20 3.08 -15.49
CA ALA A 207 -4.00 3.80 -14.24
C ALA A 207 -5.27 3.89 -13.39
N LYS A 208 -6.45 3.94 -14.04
CA LYS A 208 -7.75 3.84 -13.38
C LYS A 208 -8.05 2.45 -12.84
N ARG A 209 -7.48 1.40 -13.45
CA ARG A 209 -7.68 -0.01 -13.09
C ARG A 209 -6.75 -0.48 -11.98
N ALA A 210 -5.48 -0.07 -12.03
CA ALA A 210 -4.46 -0.42 -11.05
C ALA A 210 -4.70 0.30 -9.72
N GLY A 211 -4.53 -0.39 -8.59
CA GLY A 211 -4.88 0.09 -7.26
C GLY A 211 -3.68 0.28 -6.32
N GLY A 212 -2.67 -0.58 -6.42
CA GLY A 212 -1.47 -0.59 -5.59
C GLY A 212 -0.23 -0.24 -6.40
N TRP A 213 0.73 -1.17 -6.46
CA TRP A 213 2.03 -0.94 -7.11
C TRP A 213 1.92 -0.64 -8.60
N GLY A 214 0.94 -1.21 -9.30
CA GLY A 214 0.71 -0.89 -10.70
C GLY A 214 0.43 0.60 -10.91
N ARG A 215 -0.34 1.22 -10.01
CA ARG A 215 -0.61 2.66 -10.06
C ARG A 215 0.65 3.47 -9.80
N VAL A 216 1.42 3.10 -8.77
CA VAL A 216 2.72 3.74 -8.49
C VAL A 216 3.61 3.73 -9.73
N GLN A 217 3.79 2.56 -10.36
CA GLN A 217 4.62 2.40 -11.55
C GLN A 217 4.15 3.26 -12.74
N LEU A 218 2.83 3.40 -12.94
CA LEU A 218 2.26 4.22 -14.01
C LEU A 218 2.43 5.72 -13.75
N ILE A 219 2.24 6.18 -12.51
CA ILE A 219 2.39 7.58 -12.15
C ILE A 219 3.86 8.03 -12.17
N GLU A 220 4.81 7.16 -11.83
CA GLU A 220 6.24 7.47 -11.98
C GLU A 220 6.68 7.53 -13.45
N ARG A 221 5.91 6.90 -14.35
CA ARG A 221 6.20 6.77 -15.78
C ARG A 221 5.12 7.43 -16.63
N LEU A 222 4.72 8.65 -16.26
CA LEU A 222 3.75 9.43 -17.03
C LEU A 222 4.11 9.51 -18.53
N PRO A 223 3.11 9.52 -19.43
CA PRO A 223 3.29 9.92 -20.83
C PRO A 223 3.95 11.31 -20.93
N GLU A 224 4.67 11.57 -22.03
CA GLU A 224 5.27 12.89 -22.27
C GLU A 224 4.18 13.93 -22.52
N PHE A 225 3.12 13.52 -23.22
CA PHE A 225 1.92 14.33 -23.43
C PHE A 225 0.81 13.92 -22.46
N LEU A 226 0.23 14.89 -21.75
CA LEU A 226 -0.98 14.69 -20.95
C LEU A 226 -2.12 15.55 -21.48
N SER A 227 -3.30 14.96 -21.67
CA SER A 227 -4.52 15.70 -21.96
C SER A 227 -5.01 16.48 -20.73
N LYS A 228 -5.94 17.43 -20.92
CA LYS A 228 -6.61 18.09 -19.78
C LYS A 228 -7.32 17.07 -18.89
N GLN A 229 -7.94 16.06 -19.50
CA GLN A 229 -8.62 14.99 -18.79
C GLN A 229 -7.68 14.24 -17.85
N SER A 230 -6.49 13.87 -18.34
CA SER A 230 -5.50 13.17 -17.52
C SER A 230 -4.94 14.05 -16.40
N ARG A 231 -4.66 15.33 -16.66
CA ARG A 231 -4.25 16.28 -15.61
C ARG A 231 -5.32 16.46 -14.53
N ASP A 232 -6.57 16.65 -14.95
CA ASP A 232 -7.70 16.76 -14.01
C ASP A 232 -7.85 15.48 -13.18
N TRP A 233 -7.65 14.30 -13.77
CA TRP A 233 -7.72 13.02 -13.09
C TRP A 233 -6.57 12.83 -12.08
N LEU A 234 -5.34 13.20 -12.45
CA LEU A 234 -4.18 13.16 -11.54
C LEU A 234 -4.46 13.93 -10.24
N LEU A 235 -5.06 15.12 -10.34
CA LEU A 235 -5.36 15.97 -9.19
C LEU A 235 -6.58 15.54 -8.36
N ARG A 236 -7.40 14.59 -8.83
CA ARG A 236 -8.64 14.18 -8.16
C ARG A 236 -8.59 12.76 -7.62
N GLU A 237 -7.90 11.87 -8.34
CA GLU A 237 -7.93 10.43 -8.09
C GLU A 237 -6.57 9.76 -8.32
N GLY A 238 -5.74 10.29 -9.23
CA GLY A 238 -4.52 9.60 -9.67
C GLY A 238 -3.47 9.38 -8.58
N TYR A 239 -3.42 10.25 -7.56
CA TYR A 239 -2.53 10.10 -6.41
C TYR A 239 -2.98 9.00 -5.43
N ARG A 240 -4.24 8.58 -5.47
CA ARG A 240 -4.76 7.58 -4.52
C ARG A 240 -4.29 6.20 -4.92
N ASN A 241 -3.58 5.51 -4.03
CA ASN A 241 -3.12 4.15 -4.22
C ASN A 241 -3.14 3.38 -2.88
N ALA A 242 -3.16 2.05 -2.93
CA ALA A 242 -3.22 1.16 -1.77
C ALA A 242 -1.86 0.93 -1.07
N VAL A 243 -0.79 1.59 -1.52
CA VAL A 243 0.56 1.50 -0.94
C VAL A 243 0.78 2.68 0.01
N MET A 244 1.10 3.85 -0.55
CA MET A 244 1.36 5.12 0.14
C MET A 244 1.17 6.25 -0.86
N TYR A 245 0.38 7.28 -0.53
CA TYR A 245 0.09 8.41 -1.43
C TYR A 245 1.38 9.18 -1.79
N GLU A 246 2.36 9.16 -0.89
CA GLU A 246 3.67 9.79 -0.99
C GLU A 246 4.47 9.36 -2.23
N TYR A 247 4.29 8.12 -2.72
CA TYR A 247 4.93 7.67 -3.98
C TYR A 247 4.46 8.47 -5.20
N THR A 248 3.22 8.96 -5.17
CA THR A 248 2.54 9.50 -6.36
C THR A 248 2.21 10.99 -6.26
N ALA A 249 2.22 11.54 -5.05
CA ALA A 249 1.76 12.90 -4.76
C ALA A 249 2.57 13.96 -5.52
N TRP A 250 3.90 13.87 -5.55
CA TRP A 250 4.76 14.82 -6.26
C TRP A 250 4.52 14.82 -7.78
N HIS A 251 4.42 13.63 -8.37
CA HIS A 251 4.11 13.49 -9.79
C HIS A 251 2.73 14.09 -10.11
N CYS A 252 1.72 13.80 -9.30
CA CYS A 252 0.37 14.33 -9.50
C CYS A 252 0.32 15.85 -9.32
N ALA A 253 1.00 16.41 -8.32
CA ALA A 253 1.07 17.86 -8.12
C ALA A 253 1.73 18.57 -9.31
N THR A 254 2.91 18.06 -9.71
CA THR A 254 3.75 18.66 -10.75
C THR A 254 3.14 18.53 -12.13
N HIS A 255 2.81 17.30 -12.55
CA HIS A 255 2.31 17.04 -13.91
C HIS A 255 0.80 17.31 -14.04
N GLY A 256 0.06 17.22 -12.93
CA GLY A 256 -1.34 17.65 -12.86
C GLY A 256 -1.51 19.17 -12.85
N GLN A 257 -0.43 19.94 -12.62
CA GLN A 257 -0.44 21.41 -12.60
C GLN A 257 -1.28 21.96 -11.43
N LEU A 258 -1.01 21.48 -10.21
CA LEU A 258 -1.80 21.78 -9.02
C LEU A 258 -1.88 23.29 -8.74
N LEU A 259 -0.77 24.03 -8.81
CA LEU A 259 -0.79 25.49 -8.60
C LEU A 259 -1.72 26.18 -9.59
N GLN A 260 -1.60 25.85 -10.88
CA GLN A 260 -2.41 26.45 -11.94
C GLN A 260 -3.90 26.11 -11.74
N ALA A 261 -4.21 24.89 -11.31
CA ALA A 261 -5.57 24.48 -10.98
C ALA A 261 -6.15 25.28 -9.79
N MET A 262 -5.38 25.49 -8.73
CA MET A 262 -5.79 26.29 -7.56
C MET A 262 -5.97 27.77 -7.92
N GLN A 263 -5.08 28.35 -8.73
CA GLN A 263 -5.21 29.72 -9.23
C GLN A 263 -6.47 29.90 -10.08
N GLN A 264 -6.73 28.96 -11.01
CA GLN A 264 -7.94 28.99 -11.83
C GLN A 264 -9.19 28.91 -10.96
N LEU A 265 -9.24 27.97 -10.01
CA LEU A 265 -10.37 27.80 -9.11
C LEU A 265 -10.64 29.07 -8.29
N GLN A 266 -9.61 29.71 -7.75
CA GLN A 266 -9.72 30.94 -6.96
C GLN A 266 -10.33 32.11 -7.74
N THR A 267 -10.09 32.19 -9.05
CA THR A 267 -10.66 33.25 -9.91
C THR A 267 -12.09 32.97 -10.38
N MET A 268 -12.55 31.72 -10.30
CA MET A 268 -13.89 31.34 -10.74
C MET A 268 -14.94 31.79 -9.72
N GLN A 269 -15.92 32.58 -10.17
CA GLN A 269 -17.09 32.98 -9.36
C GLN A 269 -18.15 31.86 -9.20
N LYS A 270 -17.82 30.62 -9.61
CA LYS A 270 -18.72 29.46 -9.55
C LYS A 270 -18.50 28.69 -8.25
N GLN A 271 -19.43 27.79 -7.92
CA GLN A 271 -19.34 26.88 -6.77
C GLN A 271 -17.96 26.19 -6.68
N PRO A 272 -17.48 25.90 -5.45
CA PRO A 272 -16.22 25.23 -5.24
C PRO A 272 -16.21 23.86 -5.92
N ASP A 273 -15.08 23.53 -6.55
CA ASP A 273 -14.84 22.22 -7.13
C ASP A 273 -14.38 21.25 -6.03
N ALA A 274 -15.34 20.65 -5.33
CA ALA A 274 -15.08 19.86 -4.13
C ALA A 274 -14.12 18.67 -4.39
N PRO A 275 -14.26 17.86 -5.47
CA PRO A 275 -13.32 16.77 -5.72
C PRO A 275 -11.89 17.25 -5.99
N LEU A 276 -11.71 18.41 -6.64
CA LEU A 276 -10.39 19.00 -6.87
C LEU A 276 -9.79 19.51 -5.56
N LEU A 277 -10.56 20.18 -4.71
CA LEU A 277 -10.08 20.65 -3.41
C LEU A 277 -9.72 19.48 -2.50
N LEU A 278 -10.49 18.39 -2.50
CA LEU A 278 -10.18 17.21 -1.70
C LEU A 278 -8.89 16.55 -2.19
N GLY A 279 -8.73 16.43 -3.52
CA GLY A 279 -7.49 15.93 -4.10
C GLY A 279 -6.28 16.81 -3.80
N ALA A 280 -6.43 18.12 -3.86
CA ALA A 280 -5.40 19.07 -3.42
C ALA A 280 -5.03 18.88 -1.94
N ALA A 281 -6.02 18.68 -1.07
CA ALA A 281 -5.78 18.44 0.36
C ALA A 281 -4.90 17.20 0.60
N GLU A 282 -5.28 16.07 0.01
CA GLU A 282 -4.59 14.79 0.19
C GLU A 282 -3.21 14.77 -0.48
N ILE A 283 -3.05 15.40 -1.66
CA ILE A 283 -1.75 15.57 -2.32
C ILE A 283 -0.80 16.43 -1.46
N LEU A 284 -1.27 17.58 -0.97
CA LEU A 284 -0.43 18.47 -0.16
C LEU A 284 -0.05 17.83 1.18
N GLN A 285 -0.97 17.10 1.81
CA GLN A 285 -0.68 16.32 3.02
C GLN A 285 0.40 15.25 2.78
N ALA A 286 0.27 14.47 1.71
CA ALA A 286 1.27 13.45 1.37
C ALA A 286 2.65 14.08 1.10
N LEU A 287 2.70 15.20 0.39
CA LEU A 287 3.95 15.94 0.16
C LEU A 287 4.58 16.43 1.48
N ILE A 288 3.78 16.93 2.43
CA ILE A 288 4.24 17.42 3.74
C ILE A 288 4.70 16.27 4.64
N ASN A 289 3.97 15.15 4.65
CA ASN A 289 4.33 13.97 5.45
C ASN A 289 5.71 13.44 5.03
N GLY A 290 6.00 13.49 3.72
CA GLY A 290 7.22 12.95 3.16
C GLY A 290 7.22 11.42 3.16
N GLY A 291 8.10 10.84 2.35
CA GLY A 291 8.10 9.40 2.15
C GLY A 291 9.26 8.93 1.30
N PRO A 292 9.17 7.74 0.70
CA PRO A 292 10.27 7.13 -0.06
C PRO A 292 10.56 7.81 -1.41
N ALA A 293 9.70 8.72 -1.86
CA ALA A 293 9.82 9.46 -3.13
C ALA A 293 9.94 10.98 -2.88
N GLN A 294 9.96 11.77 -3.98
CA GLN A 294 9.96 13.22 -3.89
C GLN A 294 8.81 13.76 -3.03
N ASN A 295 9.08 14.81 -2.26
CA ASN A 295 8.15 15.37 -1.28
C ASN A 295 8.03 16.90 -1.41
N MET A 296 7.53 17.59 -0.39
CA MET A 296 7.32 19.04 -0.43
C MET A 296 8.62 19.83 -0.71
N HIS A 297 9.79 19.33 -0.31
CA HIS A 297 11.08 19.96 -0.59
C HIS A 297 11.43 19.94 -2.08
N ASP A 298 10.93 18.97 -2.83
CA ASP A 298 11.16 18.81 -4.27
C ASP A 298 10.09 19.50 -5.13
N TYR A 299 9.04 20.04 -4.51
CA TYR A 299 7.95 20.72 -5.20
C TYR A 299 8.13 22.25 -5.14
N ALA A 300 8.82 22.80 -6.14
CA ALA A 300 9.19 24.22 -6.19
C ALA A 300 8.00 25.19 -6.08
N GLU A 301 6.81 24.79 -6.52
CA GLU A 301 5.58 25.59 -6.45
C GLU A 301 4.81 25.41 -5.13
N GLY A 302 5.36 24.62 -4.18
CA GLY A 302 4.68 24.16 -2.96
C GLY A 302 4.08 25.27 -2.10
N ALA A 303 4.87 26.29 -1.75
CA ALA A 303 4.39 27.41 -0.93
C ALA A 303 3.21 28.14 -1.60
N LEU A 304 3.29 28.41 -2.90
CA LEU A 304 2.23 29.08 -3.65
C LEU A 304 1.00 28.18 -3.82
N ALA A 305 1.19 26.88 -4.04
CA ALA A 305 0.08 25.93 -4.15
C ALA A 305 -0.70 25.87 -2.83
N CYS A 306 -0.01 25.78 -1.69
CA CYS A 306 -0.60 25.86 -0.36
C CYS A 306 -1.35 27.19 -0.14
N GLU A 307 -0.75 28.32 -0.51
CA GLU A 307 -1.38 29.65 -0.37
C GLU A 307 -2.70 29.74 -1.14
N TYR A 308 -2.69 29.36 -2.43
CA TYR A 308 -3.90 29.41 -3.25
C TYR A 308 -4.95 28.39 -2.82
N TYR A 309 -4.54 27.20 -2.38
CA TYR A 309 -5.44 26.21 -1.80
C TYR A 309 -6.16 26.77 -0.55
N LEU A 310 -5.42 27.34 0.40
CA LEU A 310 -6.01 27.94 1.61
C LEU A 310 -6.94 29.11 1.27
N ARG A 311 -6.59 29.94 0.28
CA ARG A 311 -7.48 31.01 -0.21
C ARG A 311 -8.76 30.48 -0.84
N CYS A 312 -8.72 29.34 -1.55
CA CYS A 312 -9.92 28.70 -2.05
C CYS A 312 -10.86 28.27 -0.91
N LEU A 313 -10.30 27.74 0.19
CA LEU A 313 -11.07 27.37 1.38
C LEU A 313 -11.64 28.56 2.15
N GLN A 314 -11.01 29.74 2.07
CA GLN A 314 -11.58 30.97 2.63
C GLN A 314 -12.75 31.51 1.79
N ALA A 315 -12.73 31.26 0.48
CA ALA A 315 -13.75 31.75 -0.45
C ALA A 315 -15.03 30.92 -0.47
N ALA A 316 -15.00 29.69 0.03
CA ALA A 316 -16.16 28.80 0.09
C ALA A 316 -16.17 28.01 1.40
N PRO A 317 -17.34 27.82 2.05
CA PRO A 317 -17.41 27.07 3.29
C PRO A 317 -16.93 25.63 3.07
N PRO A 318 -15.99 25.13 3.88
CA PRO A 318 -15.47 23.79 3.71
C PRO A 318 -16.51 22.75 4.12
N ALA A 319 -16.54 21.62 3.42
CA ALA A 319 -17.47 20.51 3.68
C ALA A 319 -16.77 19.24 4.22
N GLU A 320 -15.49 19.05 3.89
CA GLU A 320 -14.72 17.84 4.16
C GLU A 320 -13.69 18.12 5.28
N ILE A 321 -13.60 17.22 6.26
CA ILE A 321 -12.70 17.37 7.42
C ILE A 321 -11.21 17.34 7.04
N GLN A 322 -10.90 16.72 5.92
CA GLN A 322 -9.58 16.62 5.31
C GLN A 322 -8.98 18.02 5.10
N HIS A 323 -9.80 19.02 4.78
CA HIS A 323 -9.33 20.39 4.62
C HIS A 323 -8.87 21.03 5.94
N TYR A 324 -9.50 20.71 7.08
CA TYR A 324 -9.06 21.16 8.39
C TYR A 324 -7.68 20.59 8.72
N LEU A 325 -7.50 19.29 8.51
CA LEU A 325 -6.24 18.60 8.74
C LEU A 325 -5.15 19.10 7.79
N ALA A 326 -5.47 19.33 6.51
CA ALA A 326 -4.52 19.88 5.55
C ALA A 326 -4.06 21.29 5.94
N ALA A 327 -4.98 22.15 6.39
CA ALA A 327 -4.62 23.46 6.89
C ALA A 327 -3.69 23.37 8.12
N SER A 328 -3.98 22.45 9.05
CA SER A 328 -3.14 22.19 10.22
C SER A 328 -1.73 21.74 9.83
N GLU A 329 -1.61 20.79 8.91
CA GLU A 329 -0.31 20.30 8.43
C GLU A 329 0.48 21.36 7.66
N ILE A 330 -0.19 22.19 6.84
CA ILE A 330 0.44 23.32 6.16
C ILE A 330 0.98 24.33 7.19
N ALA A 331 0.21 24.65 8.23
CA ALA A 331 0.66 25.56 9.29
C ALA A 331 1.88 25.00 10.04
N ARG A 332 1.83 23.72 10.43
CA ARG A 332 2.93 23.03 11.12
C ARG A 332 4.20 23.04 10.26
N PHE A 333 4.09 22.60 9.01
CA PHE A 333 5.22 22.55 8.09
C PHE A 333 5.81 23.95 7.83
N ALA A 334 4.98 24.96 7.63
CA ALA A 334 5.45 26.35 7.47
C ALA A 334 6.18 26.87 8.73
N GLN A 335 5.77 26.47 9.94
CA GLN A 335 6.47 26.81 11.19
C GLN A 335 7.83 26.11 11.29
N GLU A 336 7.90 24.84 10.91
CA GLU A 336 9.15 24.07 10.88
C GLU A 336 10.14 24.70 9.89
N GLN A 337 9.72 24.98 8.65
CA GLN A 337 10.56 25.60 7.62
C GLN A 337 11.08 26.98 8.01
N ASN A 338 10.30 27.73 8.77
CA ASN A 338 10.70 29.02 9.32
C ASN A 338 11.80 28.89 10.40
N SER A 339 11.80 27.78 11.14
CA SER A 339 12.79 27.52 12.19
C SER A 339 14.08 26.87 11.70
N GLU A 340 14.10 26.32 10.47
CA GLU A 340 15.25 25.61 9.90
C GLU A 340 16.23 26.54 9.20
N GLU A 341 17.54 26.35 9.43
CA GLU A 341 18.59 27.15 8.77
C GLU A 341 18.61 26.96 7.23
N GLU A 342 18.15 25.79 6.75
CA GLU A 342 18.08 25.41 5.33
C GLU A 342 16.64 25.25 4.82
N GLY A 343 15.67 25.96 5.43
CA GLY A 343 14.27 25.91 5.00
C GLY A 343 14.09 26.25 3.51
N VAL A 344 13.25 25.48 2.81
CA VAL A 344 13.02 25.63 1.36
C VAL A 344 12.07 26.79 1.01
N TRP A 345 11.34 27.32 1.99
CA TRP A 345 10.40 28.43 1.83
C TRP A 345 10.90 29.70 2.50
N ASP A 346 10.60 30.85 1.90
CA ASP A 346 11.00 32.11 2.52
C ASP A 346 10.17 32.44 3.77
N GLN A 347 10.78 33.21 4.67
CA GLN A 347 10.18 33.62 5.94
C GLN A 347 8.79 34.27 5.79
N ALA A 348 8.60 35.08 4.74
CA ALA A 348 7.36 35.82 4.51
C ALA A 348 6.26 34.87 4.01
N GLN A 349 6.59 33.93 3.13
CA GLN A 349 5.72 32.84 2.69
C GLN A 349 5.27 32.00 3.88
N CYS A 350 6.20 31.55 4.72
CA CYS A 350 5.87 30.76 5.91
C CYS A 350 4.90 31.50 6.84
N ASN A 351 5.17 32.77 7.14
CA ASN A 351 4.30 33.59 8.00
C ASN A 351 2.90 33.76 7.40
N ASN A 352 2.82 34.01 6.08
CA ASN A 352 1.54 34.13 5.37
C ASN A 352 0.74 32.81 5.38
N LEU A 353 1.40 31.67 5.17
CA LEU A 353 0.76 30.35 5.21
C LEU A 353 0.20 30.02 6.59
N VAL A 354 0.97 30.29 7.65
CA VAL A 354 0.50 30.13 9.04
C VAL A 354 -0.74 30.99 9.31
N GLU A 355 -0.73 32.26 8.88
CA GLU A 355 -1.89 33.15 9.04
C GLU A 355 -3.12 32.63 8.28
N LEU A 356 -2.97 32.29 7.01
CA LEU A 356 -4.06 31.76 6.18
C LEU A 356 -4.64 30.47 6.74
N ALA A 357 -3.78 29.53 7.15
CA ALA A 357 -4.19 28.26 7.72
C ALA A 357 -4.94 28.44 9.04
N ASN A 358 -4.47 29.33 9.91
CA ASN A 358 -5.16 29.66 11.16
C ASN A 358 -6.56 30.25 10.91
N VAL A 359 -6.71 31.11 9.90
CA VAL A 359 -8.03 31.64 9.52
C VAL A 359 -8.95 30.50 9.06
N VAL A 360 -8.46 29.58 8.23
CA VAL A 360 -9.23 28.40 7.79
C VAL A 360 -9.62 27.53 9.00
N MET A 361 -8.69 27.23 9.91
CA MET A 361 -8.95 26.40 11.09
C MET A 361 -9.89 27.06 12.12
N ALA A 362 -9.99 28.39 12.09
CA ALA A 362 -10.88 29.17 12.95
C ALA A 362 -12.33 29.24 12.43
N LEU A 363 -12.63 28.71 11.24
CA LEU A 363 -13.98 28.69 10.69
C LEU A 363 -14.96 27.96 11.62
N PRO A 364 -16.15 28.53 11.91
CA PRO A 364 -17.09 27.98 12.88
C PRO A 364 -17.70 26.63 12.47
N GLU A 365 -17.76 26.34 11.16
CA GLU A 365 -18.34 25.13 10.57
C GLU A 365 -17.66 23.85 11.07
N TRP A 366 -16.38 23.91 11.44
CA TRP A 366 -15.61 22.75 11.87
C TRP A 366 -16.21 22.03 13.08
N SER A 367 -16.83 22.75 14.00
CA SER A 367 -17.43 22.13 15.19
C SER A 367 -18.55 21.17 14.79
N GLY A 368 -19.37 21.53 13.80
CA GLY A 368 -20.43 20.68 13.27
C GLY A 368 -19.89 19.51 12.46
N ILE A 369 -18.91 19.75 11.60
CA ILE A 369 -18.28 18.71 10.75
C ILE A 369 -17.62 17.63 11.62
N ILE A 370 -16.82 18.03 12.62
CA ILE A 370 -16.15 17.11 13.54
C ILE A 370 -17.19 16.29 14.32
N ALA A 371 -18.22 16.95 14.88
CA ALA A 371 -19.27 16.26 15.63
C ALA A 371 -20.03 15.24 14.77
N ASN A 372 -20.36 15.60 13.52
CA ASN A 372 -21.04 14.70 12.58
C ASN A 372 -20.17 13.48 12.25
N ASN A 373 -18.88 13.67 11.99
CA ASN A 373 -17.97 12.57 11.68
C ASN A 373 -17.69 11.67 12.90
N LEU A 374 -17.64 12.22 14.12
CA LEU A 374 -17.57 11.42 15.35
C LEU A 374 -18.81 10.56 15.59
N GLN A 375 -19.97 10.96 15.06
CA GLN A 375 -21.22 10.19 15.12
C GLN A 375 -21.45 9.29 13.91
N GLY A 376 -20.64 9.43 12.86
CA GLY A 376 -20.76 8.67 11.62
C GLY A 376 -20.24 7.25 11.73
N SER A 377 -20.70 6.38 10.83
CA SER A 377 -20.26 4.98 10.77
C SER A 377 -18.94 4.78 10.02
N ASP A 378 -18.53 5.74 9.18
CA ASP A 378 -17.29 5.65 8.40
C ASP A 378 -16.06 5.72 9.33
N THR A 379 -15.28 4.63 9.39
CA THR A 379 -14.11 4.50 10.27
C THR A 379 -12.99 5.48 9.90
N TYR A 380 -12.80 5.75 8.60
CA TYR A 380 -11.76 6.67 8.15
C TYR A 380 -12.11 8.10 8.59
N LEU A 381 -13.31 8.58 8.27
CA LEU A 381 -13.75 9.93 8.64
C LEU A 381 -13.82 10.12 10.16
N PHE A 382 -14.19 9.07 10.91
CA PHE A 382 -14.18 9.09 12.37
C PHE A 382 -12.76 9.29 12.93
N ASN A 383 -11.77 8.56 12.42
CA ASN A 383 -10.38 8.71 12.84
C ASN A 383 -9.83 10.12 12.53
N LEU A 384 -10.19 10.68 11.37
CA LEU A 384 -9.87 12.08 11.05
C LEU A 384 -10.51 13.05 12.05
N ALA A 385 -11.74 12.78 12.49
CA ALA A 385 -12.43 13.59 13.48
C ALA A 385 -11.81 13.49 14.88
N VAL A 386 -11.36 12.31 15.30
CA VAL A 386 -10.57 12.14 16.53
C VAL A 386 -9.31 13.01 16.50
N SER A 387 -8.56 12.97 15.39
CA SER A 387 -7.36 13.80 15.21
C SER A 387 -7.70 15.29 15.25
N ALA A 388 -8.74 15.72 14.54
CA ALA A 388 -9.18 17.11 14.52
C ALA A 388 -9.65 17.61 15.90
N SER A 389 -10.37 16.79 16.68
CA SER A 389 -10.76 17.12 18.06
C SER A 389 -9.53 17.40 18.93
N ARG A 390 -8.51 16.54 18.86
CA ARG A 390 -7.27 16.70 19.64
C ARG A 390 -6.50 17.96 19.24
N LEU A 391 -6.41 18.27 17.94
CA LEU A 391 -5.82 19.52 17.45
C LEU A 391 -6.54 20.76 18.01
N ARG A 392 -7.86 20.65 18.25
CA ARG A 392 -8.67 21.69 18.91
C ARG A 392 -8.62 21.63 20.43
N GLN A 393 -7.77 20.79 21.01
CA GLN A 393 -7.67 20.56 22.46
C GLN A 393 -9.01 20.10 23.09
N GLN A 394 -9.81 19.38 22.31
CA GLN A 394 -11.05 18.75 22.75
C GLN A 394 -10.80 17.25 22.93
N ASP A 395 -11.26 16.69 24.04
CA ASP A 395 -11.11 15.26 24.32
C ASP A 395 -12.21 14.45 23.60
N PRO A 396 -11.88 13.61 22.61
CA PRO A 396 -12.85 12.78 21.90
C PRO A 396 -13.14 11.45 22.60
N TRP A 397 -12.58 11.19 23.79
CA TRP A 397 -12.59 9.88 24.44
C TRP A 397 -13.99 9.27 24.59
N GLU A 398 -15.00 10.06 24.99
CA GLU A 398 -16.38 9.54 25.13
C GLU A 398 -16.98 9.09 23.79
N SER A 399 -16.69 9.79 22.69
CA SER A 399 -17.14 9.38 21.35
C SER A 399 -16.45 8.09 20.90
N ILE A 400 -15.15 7.95 21.19
CA ILE A 400 -14.38 6.73 20.90
C ILE A 400 -14.91 5.55 21.71
N PHE A 401 -15.20 5.77 23.01
CA PHE A 401 -15.75 4.74 23.88
C PHE A 401 -17.15 4.32 23.44
N ALA A 402 -18.02 5.28 23.14
CA ALA A 402 -19.37 4.99 22.65
C ALA A 402 -19.35 4.19 21.35
N ARG A 403 -18.43 4.51 20.44
CA ARG A 403 -18.24 3.78 19.18
C ARG A 403 -17.79 2.34 19.41
N GLN A 404 -16.72 2.13 20.16
CA GLN A 404 -16.24 0.78 20.49
C GLN A 404 -17.30 -0.03 21.25
N LEU A 405 -18.03 0.60 22.18
CA LEU A 405 -19.10 -0.07 22.92
C LEU A 405 -20.23 -0.56 22.00
N ALA A 406 -20.54 0.19 20.94
CA ALA A 406 -21.61 -0.13 20.01
C ALA A 406 -21.25 -1.27 19.04
N ASP A 407 -19.96 -1.39 18.67
CA ASP A 407 -19.47 -2.42 17.75
C ASP A 407 -18.15 -3.03 18.23
N ALA A 408 -18.19 -4.31 18.63
CA ALA A 408 -17.01 -5.05 19.07
C ALA A 408 -16.02 -5.34 17.92
N ALA A 409 -16.45 -5.21 16.66
CA ALA A 409 -15.57 -5.37 15.50
C ALA A 409 -14.71 -4.13 15.22
N ASP A 410 -15.10 -2.95 15.76
CA ASP A 410 -14.25 -1.76 15.72
C ASP A 410 -12.97 -1.99 16.54
N ASN A 411 -11.90 -1.27 16.20
CA ASN A 411 -10.57 -1.48 16.76
C ASN A 411 -9.97 -0.19 17.36
N ASN A 412 -10.70 0.43 18.28
CA ASN A 412 -10.33 1.71 18.89
C ASN A 412 -9.49 1.59 20.17
N TRP A 413 -9.03 0.38 20.53
CA TRP A 413 -8.32 0.10 21.79
C TRP A 413 -7.10 0.99 22.02
N TYR A 414 -6.27 1.20 20.99
CA TYR A 414 -5.14 2.14 21.08
C TYR A 414 -5.59 3.55 21.47
N GLN A 415 -6.63 4.06 20.81
CA GLN A 415 -7.14 5.42 21.02
C GLN A 415 -7.79 5.58 22.40
N LEU A 416 -8.47 4.53 22.89
CA LEU A 416 -9.07 4.50 24.22
C LEU A 416 -8.05 4.55 25.36
N MET A 417 -6.87 3.97 25.15
CA MET A 417 -5.76 4.01 26.10
C MET A 417 -4.99 5.35 26.09
N GLN A 418 -5.24 6.23 25.12
CA GLN A 418 -4.63 7.59 25.07
C GLN A 418 -5.32 8.54 26.05
N THR A 419 -5.29 8.20 27.34
CA THR A 419 -5.84 9.00 28.43
C THR A 419 -4.99 8.86 29.68
N ALA A 420 -5.02 9.87 30.55
CA ALA A 420 -4.39 9.84 31.88
C ALA A 420 -5.40 9.61 33.01
N GLN A 421 -6.69 9.49 32.70
CA GLN A 421 -7.79 9.39 33.66
C GLN A 421 -8.03 7.93 34.08
N PRO A 422 -7.79 7.55 35.36
CA PRO A 422 -8.01 6.17 35.82
C PRO A 422 -9.45 5.68 35.63
N GLU A 423 -10.44 6.56 35.76
CA GLU A 423 -11.85 6.28 35.52
C GLU A 423 -12.14 5.82 34.09
N HIS A 424 -11.45 6.38 33.11
CA HIS A 424 -11.53 5.95 31.71
C HIS A 424 -10.90 4.58 31.54
N ILE A 425 -9.72 4.34 32.14
CA ILE A 425 -9.05 3.03 32.07
C ILE A 425 -9.89 1.93 32.70
N ALA A 426 -10.55 2.18 33.84
CA ALA A 426 -11.47 1.23 34.44
C ALA A 426 -12.61 0.82 33.49
N ARG A 427 -13.13 1.77 32.71
CA ARG A 427 -14.14 1.51 31.67
C ARG A 427 -13.56 0.72 30.50
N VAL A 428 -12.33 1.01 30.06
CA VAL A 428 -11.66 0.23 29.00
C VAL A 428 -11.44 -1.21 29.43
N ILE A 429 -10.96 -1.45 30.66
CA ILE A 429 -10.78 -2.80 31.21
C ILE A 429 -12.10 -3.56 31.20
N SER A 430 -13.16 -2.95 31.75
CA SER A 430 -14.49 -3.56 31.80
C SER A 430 -15.02 -3.88 30.40
N LEU A 431 -14.73 -3.02 29.41
CA LEU A 431 -15.15 -3.22 28.03
C LEU A 431 -14.37 -4.36 27.36
N ALA A 432 -13.05 -4.44 27.59
CA ALA A 432 -12.21 -5.50 27.06
C ALA A 432 -12.64 -6.88 27.60
N GLU A 433 -12.98 -6.95 28.90
CA GLU A 433 -13.53 -8.16 29.53
C GLU A 433 -14.87 -8.60 28.94
N GLN A 434 -15.64 -7.68 28.35
CA GLN A 434 -16.95 -7.97 27.76
C GLN A 434 -16.87 -8.31 26.27
N GLN A 435 -15.95 -7.68 25.52
CA GLN A 435 -15.90 -7.77 24.06
C GLN A 435 -14.84 -8.74 23.54
N LEU A 436 -13.75 -8.97 24.28
CA LEU A 436 -12.69 -9.87 23.85
C LEU A 436 -12.97 -11.30 24.31
N ASP A 437 -12.67 -12.27 23.46
CA ASP A 437 -12.63 -13.69 23.79
C ASP A 437 -11.33 -13.99 24.55
N LEU A 438 -11.32 -13.60 25.83
CA LEU A 438 -10.16 -13.77 26.70
C LEU A 438 -9.78 -15.23 26.92
N GLU A 439 -10.71 -16.17 26.75
CA GLU A 439 -10.44 -17.61 26.85
C GLU A 439 -9.69 -18.10 25.61
N ALA A 440 -10.12 -17.70 24.41
CA ALA A 440 -9.40 -18.00 23.18
C ALA A 440 -7.99 -17.39 23.17
N ILE A 441 -7.83 -16.16 23.66
CA ILE A 441 -6.52 -15.51 23.75
C ILE A 441 -5.62 -16.25 24.75
N ALA A 442 -6.15 -16.69 25.90
CA ALA A 442 -5.42 -17.43 26.92
C ALA A 442 -5.23 -18.92 26.58
N SER A 443 -4.95 -19.25 25.31
CA SER A 443 -4.80 -20.61 24.78
C SER A 443 -3.56 -21.35 25.30
N GLY A 444 -2.60 -20.64 25.90
CA GLY A 444 -1.37 -21.16 26.47
C GLY A 444 -0.12 -20.56 25.80
N PRO A 445 1.01 -20.40 26.53
CA PRO A 445 2.25 -19.85 25.96
C PRO A 445 2.72 -20.61 24.71
N GLY A 446 2.97 -19.86 23.63
CA GLY A 446 3.35 -20.38 22.32
C GLY A 446 4.40 -19.51 21.63
N MET A 447 4.76 -19.86 20.40
CA MET A 447 5.75 -19.13 19.58
C MET A 447 5.08 -18.30 18.46
N ALA A 448 3.78 -18.02 18.59
CA ALA A 448 3.01 -17.33 17.55
C ALA A 448 3.52 -15.90 17.35
N MET A 449 3.71 -15.52 16.08
CA MET A 449 4.11 -14.16 15.68
C MET A 449 2.94 -13.18 15.70
N GLY A 450 1.69 -13.67 15.65
CA GLY A 450 0.50 -12.83 15.76
C GLY A 450 0.07 -12.13 14.46
N LEU A 451 0.39 -12.72 13.32
CA LEU A 451 0.09 -12.18 11.99
C LEU A 451 -1.17 -12.84 11.44
N GLY A 452 -2.13 -12.06 10.95
CA GLY A 452 -3.39 -12.57 10.39
C GLY A 452 -4.62 -12.04 11.12
N LEU A 453 -5.79 -12.29 10.54
CA LEU A 453 -7.08 -11.85 11.07
C LEU A 453 -7.48 -12.63 12.34
N GLU A 454 -7.04 -13.87 12.45
CA GLU A 454 -7.23 -14.73 13.62
C GLU A 454 -6.61 -14.13 14.89
N TYR A 455 -5.57 -13.30 14.75
CA TYR A 455 -4.93 -12.60 15.87
C TYR A 455 -5.48 -11.19 16.12
N GLN A 456 -6.57 -10.78 15.48
CA GLN A 456 -7.15 -9.44 15.64
C GLN A 456 -7.48 -9.13 17.12
N GLN A 457 -8.05 -10.10 17.84
CA GLN A 457 -8.37 -9.91 19.27
C GLN A 457 -7.11 -9.89 20.15
N HIS A 458 -6.05 -10.60 19.78
CA HIS A 458 -4.76 -10.47 20.43
C HIS A 458 -4.16 -9.07 20.24
N GLN A 459 -4.28 -8.50 19.04
CA GLN A 459 -3.84 -7.12 18.77
C GLN A 459 -4.65 -6.08 19.58
N ALA A 460 -5.96 -6.29 19.71
CA ALA A 460 -6.80 -5.48 20.57
C ALA A 460 -6.34 -5.51 22.04
N LEU A 461 -6.10 -6.71 22.59
CA LEU A 461 -5.59 -6.88 23.94
C LEU A 461 -4.20 -6.24 24.11
N ASP A 462 -3.29 -6.45 23.16
CA ASP A 462 -1.93 -5.89 23.15
C ASP A 462 -1.93 -4.36 23.37
N PHE A 463 -2.80 -3.63 22.66
CA PHE A 463 -2.93 -2.18 22.86
C PHE A 463 -3.35 -1.79 24.28
N VAL A 464 -4.19 -2.59 24.94
CA VAL A 464 -4.58 -2.37 26.33
C VAL A 464 -3.40 -2.69 27.26
N LEU A 465 -2.77 -3.86 27.11
CA LEU A 465 -1.68 -4.32 27.98
C LEU A 465 -0.48 -3.36 27.96
N GLN A 466 -0.11 -2.86 26.78
CA GLN A 466 1.04 -1.96 26.60
C GLN A 466 1.01 -0.73 27.52
N ASP A 467 -0.19 -0.22 27.82
CA ASP A 467 -0.38 1.01 28.59
C ASP A 467 -0.79 0.79 30.05
N LEU A 468 -1.15 -0.43 30.47
CA LEU A 468 -1.45 -0.76 31.89
C LEU A 468 -0.25 -0.53 32.83
N LYS A 469 0.97 -0.46 32.31
CA LYS A 469 2.16 -0.04 33.06
C LYS A 469 2.02 1.37 33.70
N LYS A 470 1.15 2.22 33.13
CA LYS A 470 0.87 3.58 33.62
C LYS A 470 -0.16 3.60 34.77
N PHE A 471 -0.83 2.46 35.02
CA PHE A 471 -1.95 2.35 35.97
C PHE A 471 -1.77 1.15 36.92
N PRO A 472 -0.80 1.19 37.85
CA PRO A 472 -0.60 0.12 38.82
C PRO A 472 -1.87 -0.25 39.59
N GLY A 473 -2.06 -1.55 39.82
CA GLY A 473 -3.24 -2.10 40.50
C GLY A 473 -4.49 -2.24 39.64
N MET A 474 -4.47 -1.82 38.36
CA MET A 474 -5.61 -1.91 37.44
C MET A 474 -5.39 -2.96 36.35
N GLY A 475 -6.44 -3.71 35.99
CA GLY A 475 -6.40 -4.57 34.80
C GLY A 475 -5.66 -5.89 34.98
N TRP A 476 -5.52 -6.38 36.22
CA TRP A 476 -4.91 -7.69 36.50
C TRP A 476 -5.56 -8.84 35.69
N SER A 477 -6.88 -8.83 35.57
CA SER A 477 -7.65 -9.81 34.77
C SER A 477 -7.12 -9.93 33.34
N LEU A 478 -6.79 -8.81 32.70
CA LEU A 478 -6.25 -8.76 31.34
C LEU A 478 -4.76 -9.13 31.29
N LEU A 479 -3.97 -8.68 32.27
CA LEU A 479 -2.55 -9.05 32.37
C LEU A 479 -2.37 -10.57 32.53
N ALA A 480 -3.22 -11.22 33.32
CA ALA A 480 -3.23 -12.67 33.50
C ALA A 480 -3.61 -13.43 32.21
N VAL A 481 -4.46 -12.85 31.36
CA VAL A 481 -4.73 -13.37 30.01
C VAL A 481 -3.49 -13.20 29.12
N GLY A 482 -2.88 -12.02 29.12
CA GLY A 482 -1.67 -11.72 28.38
C GLY A 482 -0.52 -12.69 28.67
N LEU A 483 -0.27 -13.02 29.95
CA LEU A 483 0.74 -14.00 30.37
C LEU A 483 0.51 -15.44 29.86
N ARG A 484 -0.73 -15.77 29.50
CA ARG A 484 -1.14 -17.09 28.98
C ARG A 484 -1.37 -17.08 27.47
N SER A 485 -1.13 -15.94 26.79
CA SER A 485 -1.30 -15.83 25.35
C SER A 485 -0.30 -16.67 24.59
N GLU A 486 -0.69 -17.25 23.46
CA GLU A 486 0.23 -17.93 22.54
C GLU A 486 1.21 -16.98 21.85
N ARG A 487 0.88 -15.68 21.79
CA ARG A 487 1.76 -14.66 21.20
C ARG A 487 2.81 -14.18 22.20
N ILE A 488 4.07 -14.22 21.76
CA ILE A 488 5.21 -13.69 22.53
C ILE A 488 5.01 -12.22 22.89
N ARG A 489 4.47 -11.43 21.96
CA ARG A 489 4.27 -9.99 22.16
C ARG A 489 3.30 -9.66 23.30
N ASP A 490 2.21 -10.39 23.45
CA ASP A 490 1.21 -10.12 24.49
C ASP A 490 1.79 -10.44 25.87
N ARG A 491 2.51 -11.57 25.99
CA ARG A 491 3.26 -11.95 27.20
C ARG A 491 4.30 -10.89 27.55
N SER A 492 5.02 -10.38 26.54
CA SER A 492 6.01 -9.31 26.70
C SER A 492 5.38 -8.01 27.22
N MET A 493 4.21 -7.61 26.71
CA MET A 493 3.51 -6.41 27.18
C MET A 493 2.97 -6.57 28.59
N ALA A 494 2.43 -7.74 28.94
CA ALA A 494 2.00 -8.02 30.31
C ALA A 494 3.18 -7.90 31.29
N LEU A 495 4.35 -8.46 30.94
CA LEU A 495 5.56 -8.35 31.76
C LEU A 495 6.10 -6.93 31.84
N ASN A 496 6.04 -6.14 30.77
CA ASN A 496 6.41 -4.72 30.81
C ASN A 496 5.59 -3.94 31.85
N ALA A 497 4.32 -4.26 32.02
CA ALA A 497 3.48 -3.65 33.04
C ALA A 497 3.85 -4.13 34.44
N LEU A 498 3.97 -5.44 34.63
CA LEU A 498 4.28 -6.04 35.93
C LEU A 498 5.68 -5.65 36.45
N ASP A 499 6.67 -5.49 35.57
CA ASP A 499 8.04 -5.09 35.92
C ASP A 499 8.11 -3.73 36.63
N VAL A 500 7.14 -2.84 36.40
CA VAL A 500 7.12 -1.48 36.97
C VAL A 500 6.08 -1.28 38.07
N TRP A 501 5.23 -2.28 38.33
CA TRP A 501 4.22 -2.18 39.39
C TRP A 501 4.88 -2.26 40.78
N PRO A 502 4.51 -1.36 41.72
CA PRO A 502 4.99 -1.40 43.09
C PRO A 502 4.73 -2.76 43.76
N GLN A 503 5.66 -3.23 44.58
CA GLN A 503 5.54 -4.51 45.30
C GLN A 503 4.27 -4.59 46.17
N ASP A 504 3.81 -3.45 46.69
CA ASP A 504 2.62 -3.35 47.53
C ASP A 504 1.31 -3.67 46.78
N ASP A 505 1.32 -3.61 45.44
CA ASP A 505 0.16 -3.93 44.58
C ASP A 505 0.09 -5.43 44.21
N TRP A 506 1.06 -6.25 44.63
CA TRP A 506 1.14 -7.67 44.29
C TRP A 506 0.27 -8.55 45.18
N SER A 507 -0.59 -9.35 44.57
CA SER A 507 -1.37 -10.38 45.26
C SER A 507 -0.71 -11.77 45.18
N PRO A 508 -1.07 -12.71 46.07
CA PRO A 508 -0.65 -14.10 45.96
C PRO A 508 -1.02 -14.75 44.61
N ASP A 509 -2.19 -14.42 44.08
CA ASP A 509 -2.67 -14.94 42.79
C ASP A 509 -1.79 -14.45 41.63
N MET A 510 -1.31 -13.20 41.69
CA MET A 510 -0.36 -12.66 40.71
C MET A 510 0.97 -13.39 40.74
N SER A 511 1.46 -13.67 41.94
CA SER A 511 2.71 -14.39 42.15
C SER A 511 2.63 -15.81 41.61
N GLN A 512 1.51 -16.49 41.83
CA GLN A 512 1.27 -17.83 41.30
C GLN A 512 1.21 -17.84 39.77
N ALA A 513 0.48 -16.89 39.17
CA ALA A 513 0.36 -16.81 37.71
C ALA A 513 1.71 -16.57 37.01
N LEU A 514 2.61 -15.77 37.61
CA LEU A 514 3.98 -15.61 37.11
C LEU A 514 4.78 -16.92 37.20
N ALA A 515 4.70 -17.64 38.32
CA ALA A 515 5.38 -18.92 38.49
C ALA A 515 4.88 -19.96 37.47
N ASP A 516 3.57 -20.02 37.25
CA ASP A 516 2.96 -20.89 36.26
C ASP A 516 3.39 -20.51 34.83
N SER A 517 3.43 -19.21 34.53
CA SER A 517 3.92 -18.70 33.23
C SER A 517 5.37 -19.09 33.00
N LEU A 518 6.24 -18.94 34.00
CA LEU A 518 7.66 -19.36 33.92
C LEU A 518 7.80 -20.86 33.63
N CYS A 519 6.97 -21.70 34.25
CA CYS A 519 7.03 -23.16 34.09
C CYS A 519 6.69 -23.60 32.66
N HIS A 520 5.78 -22.89 31.99
CA HIS A 520 5.25 -23.27 30.68
C HIS A 520 5.82 -22.45 29.51
N GLU A 521 6.66 -21.45 29.77
CA GLU A 521 7.16 -20.54 28.73
C GLU A 521 8.07 -21.26 27.72
N PRO A 522 7.70 -21.34 26.43
CA PRO A 522 8.53 -21.98 25.41
C PRO A 522 9.70 -21.12 24.95
N ASP A 523 9.60 -19.79 25.00
CA ASP A 523 10.65 -18.89 24.53
C ASP A 523 11.75 -18.68 25.58
N GLU A 524 13.01 -18.92 25.21
CA GLU A 524 14.14 -18.85 26.15
C GLU A 524 14.37 -17.45 26.70
N GLN A 525 14.24 -16.42 25.85
CA GLN A 525 14.46 -15.03 26.27
C GLN A 525 13.36 -14.58 27.24
N MET A 526 12.12 -14.96 26.95
CA MET A 526 10.98 -14.69 27.81
C MET A 526 11.09 -15.43 29.14
N ARG A 527 11.56 -16.70 29.13
CA ARG A 527 11.77 -17.49 30.34
C ARG A 527 12.84 -16.87 31.25
N GLU A 528 13.94 -16.41 30.68
CA GLU A 528 14.99 -15.72 31.45
C GLU A 528 14.45 -14.45 32.11
N ARG A 529 13.62 -13.69 31.38
CA ARG A 529 12.99 -12.47 31.89
C ARG A 529 12.01 -12.76 33.02
N LEU A 530 11.12 -13.75 32.84
CA LEU A 530 10.18 -14.22 33.87
C LEU A 530 10.92 -14.66 35.14
N HIS A 531 12.02 -15.41 34.98
CA HIS A 531 12.83 -15.87 36.11
C HIS A 531 13.42 -14.70 36.90
N LYS A 532 13.98 -13.69 36.21
CA LYS A 532 14.51 -12.47 36.87
C LYS A 532 13.42 -11.74 37.66
N LEU A 533 12.22 -11.60 37.10
CA LEU A 533 11.10 -10.96 37.79
C LEU A 533 10.66 -11.77 39.03
N CYS A 534 10.54 -13.10 38.90
CA CYS A 534 10.20 -13.97 40.03
C CYS A 534 11.22 -13.86 41.17
N VAL A 535 12.52 -13.85 40.86
CA VAL A 535 13.60 -13.67 41.84
C VAL A 535 13.50 -12.31 42.54
N ASN A 536 13.27 -11.24 41.79
CA ASN A 536 13.14 -9.89 42.34
C ASN A 536 11.96 -9.76 43.31
N LEU A 537 10.87 -10.48 43.06
CA LEU A 537 9.67 -10.48 43.89
C LEU A 537 9.70 -11.52 45.02
N GLY A 538 10.74 -12.35 45.09
CA GLY A 538 10.85 -13.43 46.08
C GLY A 538 9.85 -14.57 45.87
N ILE A 539 9.39 -14.79 44.64
CA ILE A 539 8.43 -15.85 44.28
C ILE A 539 9.17 -17.18 44.21
N THR A 540 8.65 -18.20 44.89
CA THR A 540 9.21 -19.55 44.85
C THR A 540 8.77 -20.25 43.57
N THR A 541 9.74 -20.64 42.73
CA THR A 541 9.51 -21.35 41.48
C THR A 541 9.74 -22.85 41.72
N GLY A 542 8.72 -23.66 41.49
CA GLY A 542 8.71 -25.11 41.75
C GLY A 542 9.35 -25.94 40.64
#